data_AF-A0AAV9MP49-F1
#
_entry.id   AF-A0AAV9MP49-F1
#
_cell.length_a   1.000
_cell.length_b   1.000
_cell.length_c   1.000
_cell.angle_alpha   90.00
_cell.angle_beta   90.00
_cell.angle_gamma   90.00
#
_symmetry.space_group_name_H-M   'P 1'
#
loop_
_entity.id
_entity.type
_entity.pdbx_description
1 polymer ?
#
loop_
_entity_poly.entity_id
_entity_poly.type
_entity_poly.pdbx_seq_one_letter_code
_entity_poly.pdbx_strand_id
1 'polypeptide(L)'
;MDCWSAENATNAFLTTLKMGERGKAPDVTEFISAMAGGNNSQLMVMACTGHPGSVLLGLVAAAHQTGGRVVCILRSEEEMHAIKGDYAKFVEFVIGDDVKTLLASNYEGADFVLIDCKLEDFQQVFEAAQQGVSVKSAFIVGYNALHEGPKLSFDHKGYFLPIGEGLLVSKIRVSQGKNIGGGRRSHWVVEVDECTGEEHLYRVSTSPNTN
;
A
#
# COMPACT_ATOMS: atom_id res chain seq x y z
N MET A 1 7.56 -12.78 -12.65
CA MET A 1 8.30 -12.69 -11.37
C MET A 1 7.90 -11.36 -10.78
N ASP A 2 7.29 -11.34 -9.59
CA ASP A 2 6.86 -10.09 -8.95
C ASP A 2 8.06 -9.58 -8.15
N CYS A 3 9.08 -9.10 -8.86
CA CYS A 3 10.24 -8.50 -8.22
C CYS A 3 9.97 -7.02 -7.98
N TRP A 4 10.36 -6.55 -6.81
CA TRP A 4 10.40 -5.12 -6.52
C TRP A 4 11.26 -4.39 -7.56
N SER A 5 10.74 -3.30 -8.14
CA SER A 5 11.47 -2.42 -9.04
C SER A 5 12.01 -1.22 -8.26
N ALA A 6 13.32 -1.23 -7.97
CA ALA A 6 13.98 -0.09 -7.33
C ALA A 6 13.90 1.18 -8.18
N GLU A 7 13.93 1.02 -9.51
CA GLU A 7 13.77 2.12 -10.46
C GLU A 7 12.37 2.74 -10.38
N ASN A 8 11.30 1.93 -10.44
CA ASN A 8 9.94 2.45 -10.35
C ASN A 8 9.68 3.09 -8.98
N ALA A 9 10.20 2.49 -7.90
CA ALA A 9 10.10 3.07 -6.56
C ALA A 9 10.77 4.44 -6.49
N THR A 10 11.99 4.56 -7.01
CA THR A 10 12.77 5.81 -7.00
C THR A 10 12.10 6.87 -7.86
N ASN A 11 11.66 6.51 -9.07
CA ASN A 11 11.03 7.45 -9.99
C ASN A 11 9.66 7.92 -9.46
N ALA A 12 8.89 7.02 -8.84
CA ALA A 12 7.62 7.40 -8.20
C ALA A 12 7.86 8.36 -7.05
N PHE A 13 8.79 8.04 -6.15
CA PHE A 13 9.19 8.90 -5.03
C PHE A 13 9.62 10.30 -5.49
N LEU A 14 10.56 10.38 -6.45
CA LEU A 14 11.08 11.66 -6.95
C LEU A 14 10.02 12.46 -7.71
N THR A 15 9.10 11.79 -8.39
CA THR A 15 8.00 12.44 -9.09
C THR A 15 7.03 13.05 -8.09
N THR A 16 6.67 12.30 -7.05
CA THR A 16 5.83 12.76 -5.95
C THR A 16 6.44 13.97 -5.24
N LEU A 17 7.75 13.95 -4.94
CA LEU A 17 8.46 15.11 -4.36
C LEU A 17 8.37 16.37 -5.22
N LYS A 18 8.33 16.23 -6.54
CA LYS A 18 8.18 17.37 -7.47
C LYS A 18 6.74 17.87 -7.53
N MET A 19 5.76 17.01 -7.28
CA MET A 19 4.33 17.34 -7.25
C MET A 19 3.90 17.99 -5.92
N GLY A 20 4.59 17.66 -4.82
CA GLY A 20 4.34 18.23 -3.49
C GLY A 20 4.86 19.66 -3.30
N GLU A 21 4.56 20.24 -2.13
CA GLU A 21 5.05 21.57 -1.75
C GLU A 21 6.55 21.53 -1.45
N ARG A 22 7.32 22.42 -2.11
CA ARG A 22 8.77 22.51 -1.93
C ARG A 22 9.12 22.90 -0.48
N GLY A 23 10.10 22.20 0.10
CA GLY A 23 10.68 22.55 1.41
C GLY A 23 10.10 21.79 2.60
N LYS A 24 9.13 20.88 2.38
CA LYS A 24 8.72 19.89 3.39
C LYS A 24 9.58 18.64 3.26
N ALA A 25 9.87 17.99 4.40
CA ALA A 25 10.51 16.68 4.40
C ALA A 25 9.57 15.65 3.73
N PRO A 26 10.11 14.65 3.03
CA PRO A 26 9.31 13.54 2.53
C PRO A 26 8.56 12.86 3.68
N ASP A 27 7.28 12.53 3.47
CA ASP A 27 6.43 11.94 4.50
C ASP A 27 5.63 10.76 3.91
N VAL A 28 4.39 10.56 4.36
CA VAL A 28 3.49 9.47 3.99
C VAL A 28 3.27 9.36 2.48
N THR A 29 3.12 10.50 1.79
CA THR A 29 2.77 10.53 0.36
C THR A 29 3.90 9.95 -0.50
N GLU A 30 5.13 10.39 -0.29
CA GLU A 30 6.29 9.90 -1.02
C GLU A 30 6.55 8.43 -0.73
N PHE A 31 6.41 8.00 0.53
CA PHE A 31 6.56 6.60 0.92
C PHE A 31 5.54 5.69 0.22
N ILE A 32 4.26 6.08 0.21
CA ILE A 32 3.19 5.33 -0.48
C ILE A 32 3.50 5.24 -1.98
N SER A 33 3.91 6.34 -2.61
CA SER A 33 4.23 6.34 -4.04
C SER A 33 5.39 5.39 -4.38
N ALA A 34 6.45 5.39 -3.56
CA ALA A 34 7.58 4.49 -3.72
C ALA A 34 7.16 3.02 -3.54
N MET A 35 6.28 2.76 -2.58
CA MET A 35 5.77 1.42 -2.29
C MET A 35 4.90 0.87 -3.42
N ALA A 36 3.96 1.68 -3.94
CA ALA A 36 3.11 1.30 -5.06
C ALA A 36 3.93 1.15 -6.36
N GLY A 37 4.78 2.14 -6.66
CA GLY A 37 5.66 2.12 -7.83
C GLY A 37 6.63 0.94 -7.81
N GLY A 38 7.28 0.72 -6.68
CA GLY A 38 8.23 -0.38 -6.49
C GLY A 38 7.58 -1.76 -6.56
N ASN A 39 6.32 -1.90 -6.16
CA ASN A 39 5.56 -3.13 -6.37
C ASN A 39 5.08 -3.31 -7.82
N ASN A 40 5.36 -2.35 -8.71
CA ASN A 40 4.87 -2.31 -10.08
C ASN A 40 3.33 -2.42 -10.17
N SER A 41 2.64 -1.80 -9.22
CA SER A 41 1.18 -1.92 -9.09
C SER A 41 0.45 -1.42 -10.34
N GLN A 42 -0.49 -2.23 -10.83
CA GLN A 42 -1.26 -1.99 -12.04
C GLN A 42 -2.67 -1.45 -11.73
N LEU A 43 -3.27 -1.89 -10.62
CA LEU A 43 -4.58 -1.42 -10.16
C LEU A 43 -4.48 -0.94 -8.72
N MET A 44 -4.39 0.37 -8.57
CA MET A 44 -4.37 1.08 -7.28
C MET A 44 -5.78 1.58 -6.95
N VAL A 45 -6.30 1.18 -5.80
CA VAL A 45 -7.64 1.60 -5.34
C VAL A 45 -7.52 2.32 -4.01
N MET A 46 -8.01 3.54 -3.94
CA MET A 46 -8.05 4.36 -2.74
C MET A 46 -9.50 4.46 -2.24
N ALA A 47 -9.71 4.30 -0.94
CA ALA A 47 -10.95 4.64 -0.26
C ALA A 47 -10.65 5.66 0.83
N CYS A 48 -11.32 6.81 0.80
CA CYS A 48 -11.10 7.89 1.76
C CYS A 48 -12.40 8.60 2.11
N THR A 49 -12.38 9.35 3.23
CA THR A 49 -13.41 10.33 3.56
C THR A 49 -12.93 11.72 3.21
N GLY A 50 -13.83 12.57 2.74
CA GLY A 50 -13.49 13.95 2.41
C GLY A 50 -12.46 14.08 1.28
N HIS A 51 -11.53 15.02 1.44
CA HIS A 51 -10.54 15.31 0.41
C HIS A 51 -9.33 14.34 0.51
N PRO A 52 -9.01 13.58 -0.55
CA PRO A 52 -7.93 12.58 -0.54
C PRO A 52 -6.50 13.16 -0.37
N GLY A 53 -6.36 14.49 -0.42
CA GLY A 53 -5.12 15.20 -0.11
C GLY A 53 -3.97 14.86 -1.05
N SER A 54 -2.74 15.01 -0.56
CA SER A 54 -1.53 14.73 -1.33
C SER A 54 -1.35 13.24 -1.63
N VAL A 55 -1.95 12.34 -0.86
CA VAL A 55 -1.73 10.89 -1.00
C VAL A 55 -2.23 10.38 -2.37
N LEU A 56 -3.32 10.95 -2.89
CA LEU A 56 -3.78 10.67 -4.24
C LEU A 56 -2.76 11.04 -5.32
N LEU A 57 -2.02 12.14 -5.13
CA LEU A 57 -0.94 12.52 -6.04
C LEU A 57 0.19 11.48 -6.04
N GLY A 58 0.50 10.91 -4.88
CA GLY A 58 1.47 9.82 -4.76
C GLY A 58 1.05 8.57 -5.56
N LEU A 59 -0.24 8.22 -5.54
CA LEU A 59 -0.76 7.12 -6.37
C LEU A 59 -0.74 7.45 -7.86
N VAL A 60 -1.08 8.70 -8.25
CA VAL A 60 -0.99 9.14 -9.65
C VAL A 60 0.45 9.08 -10.15
N ALA A 61 1.42 9.51 -9.32
CA ALA A 61 2.83 9.39 -9.64
C ALA A 61 3.25 7.93 -9.82
N ALA A 62 2.83 7.03 -8.92
CA ALA A 62 3.09 5.60 -9.05
C ALA A 62 2.48 5.01 -10.34
N ALA A 63 1.21 5.31 -10.64
CA ALA A 63 0.53 4.86 -11.85
C ALA A 63 1.23 5.31 -13.12
N HIS A 64 1.68 6.57 -13.17
CA HIS A 64 2.46 7.07 -14.29
C HIS A 64 3.75 6.26 -14.50
N GLN A 65 4.43 5.83 -13.42
CA GLN A 65 5.66 5.05 -13.52
C GLN A 65 5.43 3.59 -13.89
N THR A 66 4.33 2.99 -13.44
CA THR A 66 4.05 1.56 -13.65
C THR A 66 3.21 1.28 -14.89
N GLY A 67 2.65 2.32 -15.52
CA GLY A 67 1.61 2.19 -16.55
C GLY A 67 0.26 1.73 -15.99
N GLY A 68 0.09 1.73 -14.66
CA GLY A 68 -1.14 1.35 -13.99
C GLY A 68 -2.21 2.44 -14.01
N ARG A 69 -3.30 2.21 -13.28
CA ARG A 69 -4.39 3.18 -13.08
C ARG A 69 -4.76 3.33 -11.61
N VAL A 70 -5.35 4.49 -11.29
CA VAL A 70 -5.83 4.83 -9.94
C VAL A 70 -7.35 4.96 -9.95
N VAL A 71 -8.00 4.26 -9.02
CA VAL A 71 -9.41 4.43 -8.70
C VAL A 71 -9.54 5.05 -7.32
N CYS A 72 -10.37 6.06 -7.17
CA CYS A 72 -10.67 6.70 -5.89
C CYS A 72 -12.16 6.57 -5.57
N ILE A 73 -12.47 5.80 -4.54
CA ILE A 73 -13.83 5.59 -4.02
C ILE A 73 -14.12 6.70 -3.00
N LEU A 74 -15.16 7.47 -3.28
CA LEU A 74 -15.68 8.57 -2.47
C LEU A 74 -17.10 8.25 -1.99
N ARG A 75 -17.54 8.87 -0.89
CA ARG A 75 -18.89 8.66 -0.35
C ARG A 75 -19.92 9.59 -1.00
N SER A 76 -19.52 10.76 -1.49
CA SER A 76 -20.47 11.70 -2.10
C SER A 76 -19.91 12.45 -3.32
N GLU A 77 -20.83 12.98 -4.14
CA GLU A 77 -20.48 13.88 -5.24
C GLU A 77 -19.83 15.17 -4.75
N GLU A 78 -20.18 15.63 -3.55
CA GLU A 78 -19.62 16.85 -2.95
C GLU A 78 -18.12 16.70 -2.69
N GLU A 79 -17.70 15.53 -2.18
CA GLU A 79 -16.29 15.18 -2.02
C GLU A 79 -15.56 15.17 -3.36
N MET A 80 -16.18 14.63 -4.40
CA MET A 80 -15.62 14.60 -5.76
C MET A 80 -15.40 16.02 -6.32
N HIS A 81 -16.40 16.90 -6.20
CA HIS A 81 -16.29 18.28 -6.68
C HIS A 81 -15.29 19.14 -5.89
N ALA A 82 -15.01 18.76 -4.63
CA ALA A 82 -13.98 19.42 -3.83
C ALA A 82 -12.55 19.10 -4.32
N ILE A 83 -12.37 18.02 -5.08
CA ILE A 83 -11.07 17.64 -5.65
C ILE A 83 -10.78 18.53 -6.86
N LYS A 84 -9.80 19.41 -6.69
CA LYS A 84 -9.33 20.33 -7.73
C LYS A 84 -7.90 19.98 -8.15
N GLY A 85 -7.59 20.23 -9.42
CA GLY A 85 -6.23 20.15 -9.95
C GLY A 85 -6.12 19.29 -11.19
N ASP A 86 -5.05 19.52 -11.95
CA ASP A 86 -4.81 18.87 -13.24
C ASP A 86 -4.66 17.35 -13.15
N TYR A 87 -4.41 16.82 -11.96
CA TYR A 87 -4.20 15.39 -11.73
C TYR A 87 -5.49 14.58 -11.63
N ALA A 88 -6.63 15.24 -11.39
CA ALA A 88 -7.94 14.58 -11.29
C ALA A 88 -8.30 13.81 -12.58
N LYS A 89 -7.81 14.25 -13.75
CA LYS A 89 -8.01 13.58 -15.03
C LYS A 89 -7.31 12.22 -15.16
N PHE A 90 -6.40 11.90 -14.25
CA PHE A 90 -5.67 10.62 -14.21
C PHE A 90 -6.24 9.65 -13.17
N VAL A 91 -7.38 10.00 -12.56
CA VAL A 91 -8.01 9.24 -11.50
C VAL A 91 -9.45 8.92 -11.92
N GLU A 92 -9.83 7.65 -11.77
CA GLU A 92 -11.22 7.22 -11.92
C GLU A 92 -11.94 7.40 -10.58
N PHE A 93 -12.85 8.37 -10.50
CA PHE A 93 -13.65 8.60 -9.31
C PHE A 93 -14.92 7.76 -9.34
N VAL A 94 -15.18 7.05 -8.24
CA VAL A 94 -16.35 6.20 -8.06
C VAL A 94 -17.04 6.62 -6.78
N ILE A 95 -18.35 6.81 -6.84
CA ILE A 95 -19.15 7.20 -5.69
C ILE A 95 -19.86 5.96 -5.17
N GLY A 96 -19.70 5.66 -3.89
CA GLY A 96 -20.39 4.55 -3.25
C GLY A 96 -20.21 4.51 -1.73
N ASP A 97 -21.34 4.42 -1.04
CA ASP A 97 -21.38 4.32 0.43
C ASP A 97 -20.85 2.97 0.94
N ASP A 98 -21.08 1.89 0.18
CA ASP A 98 -20.64 0.54 0.55
C ASP A 98 -19.26 0.19 -0.04
N VAL A 99 -18.24 0.84 0.52
CA VAL A 99 -16.83 0.65 0.14
C VAL A 99 -16.40 -0.82 0.24
N LYS A 100 -16.90 -1.56 1.23
CA LYS A 100 -16.54 -2.97 1.45
C LYS A 100 -16.96 -3.84 0.28
N THR A 101 -18.21 -3.70 -0.15
CA THR A 101 -18.74 -4.46 -1.29
C THR A 101 -18.04 -4.08 -2.59
N LEU A 102 -17.75 -2.79 -2.80
CA LEU A 102 -16.98 -2.33 -3.96
C LEU A 102 -15.58 -2.97 -4.01
N LEU A 103 -14.86 -2.97 -2.88
CA LEU A 103 -13.54 -3.59 -2.80
C LEU A 103 -13.57 -5.11 -3.00
N ALA A 104 -14.57 -5.78 -2.41
CA ALA A 104 -14.70 -7.23 -2.47
C ALA A 104 -15.21 -7.77 -3.81
N SER A 105 -15.85 -6.94 -4.65
CA SER A 105 -16.45 -7.39 -5.91
C SER A 105 -15.91 -6.63 -7.13
N ASN A 106 -16.13 -5.33 -7.22
CA ASN A 106 -15.72 -4.51 -8.37
C ASN A 106 -14.19 -4.37 -8.48
N TYR A 107 -13.49 -4.46 -7.35
CA TYR A 107 -12.05 -4.22 -7.27
C TYR A 107 -11.26 -5.37 -6.65
N GLU A 108 -11.76 -6.61 -6.75
CA GLU A 108 -11.04 -7.81 -6.28
C GLU A 108 -9.66 -8.00 -6.93
N GLY A 109 -9.47 -7.40 -8.11
CA GLY A 109 -8.21 -7.41 -8.87
C GLY A 109 -7.17 -6.39 -8.41
N ALA A 110 -7.46 -5.57 -7.40
CA ALA A 110 -6.54 -4.53 -6.94
C ALA A 110 -5.26 -5.15 -6.35
N ASP A 111 -4.10 -4.70 -6.84
CA ASP A 111 -2.79 -5.13 -6.34
C ASP A 111 -2.18 -4.10 -5.36
N PHE A 112 -2.84 -2.96 -5.18
CA PHE A 112 -2.54 -1.99 -4.14
C PHE A 112 -3.83 -1.29 -3.68
N VAL A 113 -4.19 -1.44 -2.41
CA VAL A 113 -5.36 -0.81 -1.80
C VAL A 113 -4.90 0.15 -0.73
N LEU A 114 -5.39 1.39 -0.78
CA LEU A 114 -5.11 2.44 0.18
C LEU A 114 -6.41 2.86 0.88
N ILE A 115 -6.41 2.89 2.20
CA ILE A 115 -7.60 3.11 3.03
C ILE A 115 -7.30 4.24 4.02
N ASP A 116 -8.18 5.23 4.11
CA ASP A 116 -8.12 6.23 5.18
C ASP A 116 -8.61 5.61 6.49
N CYS A 117 -7.76 5.53 7.50
CA CYS A 117 -8.16 5.04 8.82
C CYS A 117 -9.13 5.99 9.54
N LYS A 118 -9.40 7.18 8.99
CA LYS A 118 -10.48 8.07 9.46
C LYS A 118 -11.88 7.64 8.98
N LEU A 119 -11.99 6.60 8.14
CA LEU A 119 -13.27 5.97 7.82
C LEU A 119 -13.90 5.37 9.09
N GLU A 120 -15.18 5.64 9.34
CA GLU A 120 -15.88 5.11 10.52
C GLU A 120 -15.83 3.57 10.60
N ASP A 121 -15.85 2.90 9.45
CA ASP A 121 -15.81 1.45 9.30
C ASP A 121 -14.46 0.96 8.71
N PHE A 122 -13.37 1.69 8.93
CA PHE A 122 -12.07 1.39 8.32
C PHE A 122 -11.60 -0.05 8.59
N GLN A 123 -11.91 -0.62 9.76
CA GLN A 123 -11.51 -1.99 10.10
C GLN A 123 -12.19 -3.00 9.20
N GLN A 124 -13.50 -2.87 9.03
CA GLN A 124 -14.26 -3.76 8.16
C GLN A 124 -13.88 -3.55 6.69
N VAL A 125 -13.57 -2.32 6.28
CA VAL A 125 -13.03 -2.01 4.95
C VAL A 125 -11.67 -2.66 4.73
N PHE A 126 -10.79 -2.61 5.72
CA PHE A 126 -9.46 -3.22 5.66
C PHE A 126 -9.55 -4.75 5.59
N GLU A 127 -10.41 -5.36 6.40
CA GLU A 127 -10.69 -6.81 6.36
C GLU A 127 -11.32 -7.23 5.02
N ALA A 128 -12.29 -6.46 4.51
CA ALA A 128 -12.90 -6.72 3.20
C ALA A 128 -11.85 -6.64 2.08
N ALA A 129 -10.96 -5.66 2.12
CA ALA A 129 -9.84 -5.56 1.18
C ALA A 129 -8.92 -6.78 1.26
N GLN A 130 -8.64 -7.30 2.47
CA GLN A 130 -7.81 -8.50 2.66
C GLN A 130 -8.47 -9.76 2.09
N GLN A 131 -9.78 -9.90 2.26
CA GLN A 131 -10.56 -11.04 1.79
C GLN A 131 -10.82 -10.98 0.28
N GLY A 132 -10.96 -9.78 -0.29
CA GLY A 132 -11.22 -9.55 -1.71
C GLY A 132 -10.00 -9.69 -2.62
N VAL A 133 -8.79 -9.93 -2.11
CA VAL A 133 -7.60 -10.09 -2.96
C VAL A 133 -7.71 -11.35 -3.82
N SER A 134 -7.95 -11.18 -5.11
CA SER A 134 -7.95 -12.27 -6.12
C SER A 134 -6.61 -12.43 -6.84
N VAL A 135 -5.75 -11.41 -6.76
CA VAL A 135 -4.42 -11.41 -7.40
C VAL A 135 -3.38 -12.16 -6.59
N LYS A 136 -2.28 -12.54 -7.24
CA LYS A 136 -1.19 -13.30 -6.62
C LYS A 136 -0.62 -12.64 -5.36
N SER A 137 -0.51 -11.31 -5.36
CA SER A 137 -0.18 -10.54 -4.16
C SER A 137 -0.69 -9.11 -4.26
N ALA A 138 -1.15 -8.57 -3.14
CA ALA A 138 -1.56 -7.18 -3.02
C ALA A 138 -0.99 -6.54 -1.76
N PHE A 139 -0.77 -5.23 -1.81
CA PHE A 139 -0.55 -4.41 -0.63
C PHE A 139 -1.86 -3.76 -0.20
N ILE A 140 -2.13 -3.78 1.11
CA ILE A 140 -3.26 -3.08 1.71
C ILE A 140 -2.66 -2.15 2.76
N VAL A 141 -2.91 -0.86 2.58
CA VAL A 141 -2.26 0.22 3.30
C VAL A 141 -3.31 1.09 3.95
N GLY A 142 -3.29 1.21 5.27
CA GLY A 142 -4.06 2.20 6.02
C GLY A 142 -3.20 3.43 6.30
N TYR A 143 -3.67 4.63 6.01
CA TYR A 143 -3.02 5.88 6.43
C TYR A 143 -3.85 6.60 7.49
N ASN A 144 -3.23 7.47 8.29
CA ASN A 144 -3.81 8.09 9.49
C ASN A 144 -4.11 7.08 10.62
N ALA A 145 -3.32 6.01 10.72
CA ALA A 145 -3.58 4.90 11.65
C ALA A 145 -3.22 5.18 13.11
N LEU A 146 -2.43 6.22 13.41
CA LEU A 146 -1.92 6.53 14.76
C LEU A 146 -3.05 6.87 15.74
N HIS A 147 -4.08 7.60 15.29
CA HIS A 147 -5.19 8.04 16.15
C HIS A 147 -6.16 6.90 16.51
N GLU A 148 -6.12 5.78 15.79
CA GLU A 148 -7.01 4.63 16.01
C GLU A 148 -6.35 3.50 16.82
N GLY A 149 -5.10 3.68 17.27
CA GLY A 149 -4.23 2.68 17.90
C GLY A 149 -4.83 1.70 18.92
N PRO A 150 -5.82 2.05 19.77
CA PRO A 150 -6.45 1.12 20.70
C PRO A 150 -7.44 0.12 20.06
N LYS A 151 -7.96 0.40 18.86
CA LYS A 151 -8.96 -0.46 18.19
C LYS A 151 -8.33 -1.53 17.31
N LEU A 152 -7.06 -1.36 16.92
CA LEU A 152 -6.34 -2.18 15.96
C LEU A 152 -5.89 -3.52 16.60
N SER A 153 -6.83 -4.42 16.93
CA SER A 153 -6.50 -5.82 17.20
C SER A 153 -6.18 -6.53 15.89
N PHE A 154 -4.96 -6.38 15.39
CA PHE A 154 -4.54 -7.06 14.17
C PHE A 154 -4.16 -8.51 14.44
N ASP A 155 -5.13 -9.40 14.31
CA ASP A 155 -4.88 -10.83 14.09
C ASP A 155 -4.33 -11.11 12.67
N HIS A 156 -4.08 -10.08 11.85
CA HIS A 156 -3.81 -10.20 10.42
C HIS A 156 -2.54 -9.48 9.99
N LYS A 157 -1.39 -10.19 10.05
CA LYS A 157 -0.15 -10.01 9.24
C LYS A 157 0.11 -8.60 8.67
N GLY A 158 0.06 -7.57 9.51
CA GLY A 158 0.27 -6.18 9.15
C GLY A 158 1.34 -5.56 10.04
N TYR A 159 2.00 -4.52 9.53
CA TYR A 159 3.03 -3.78 10.24
C TYR A 159 2.57 -2.34 10.41
N PHE A 160 2.67 -1.82 11.64
CA PHE A 160 2.50 -0.40 11.90
C PHE A 160 3.85 0.31 11.68
N LEU A 161 3.85 1.38 10.89
CA LEU A 161 5.01 2.22 10.63
C LEU A 161 4.70 3.63 11.15
N PRO A 162 5.52 4.19 12.06
CA PRO A 162 5.33 5.52 12.63
C PRO A 162 5.80 6.62 11.64
N ILE A 163 5.22 6.64 10.45
CA ILE A 163 5.46 7.65 9.40
C ILE A 163 4.21 8.54 9.32
N GLY A 164 4.39 9.86 9.37
CA GLY A 164 3.31 10.85 9.48
C GLY A 164 2.32 10.54 10.61
N GLU A 165 1.02 10.56 10.31
CA GLU A 165 -0.06 10.17 11.23
C GLU A 165 -0.24 8.64 11.35
N GLY A 166 0.81 7.85 11.06
CA GLY A 166 0.82 6.40 11.17
C GLY A 166 0.34 5.69 9.91
N LEU A 167 1.10 4.67 9.51
CA LEU A 167 0.79 3.78 8.40
C LEU A 167 0.61 2.36 8.90
N LEU A 168 -0.44 1.70 8.41
CA LEU A 168 -0.63 0.27 8.55
C LEU A 168 -0.36 -0.38 7.21
N VAL A 169 0.53 -1.37 7.15
CA VAL A 169 0.89 -2.03 5.89
C VAL A 169 0.72 -3.53 6.03
N SER A 170 -0.14 -4.12 5.20
CA SER A 170 -0.28 -5.56 5.08
C SER A 170 0.02 -6.00 3.65
N LYS A 171 0.84 -7.05 3.51
CA LYS A 171 1.08 -7.69 2.21
C LYS A 171 0.39 -9.05 2.18
N ILE A 172 -0.64 -9.16 1.37
CA ILE A 172 -1.37 -10.41 1.16
C ILE A 172 -0.75 -11.16 -0.02
N ARG A 173 -0.65 -12.49 0.12
CA ARG A 173 -0.25 -13.39 -0.96
C ARG A 173 -1.28 -14.50 -1.05
N VAL A 174 -1.96 -14.61 -2.20
CA VAL A 174 -2.89 -15.69 -2.45
C VAL A 174 -2.07 -16.93 -2.81
N SER A 175 -2.05 -17.91 -1.92
CA SER A 175 -1.46 -19.20 -2.24
C SER A 175 -2.41 -19.94 -3.18
N GLN A 176 -2.11 -19.96 -4.48
CA GLN A 176 -2.70 -20.97 -5.35
C GLN A 176 -2.28 -22.33 -4.79
N GLY A 177 -3.26 -23.16 -4.43
CA GLY A 177 -3.06 -24.44 -3.75
C GLY A 177 -1.95 -25.27 -4.39
N LYS A 178 -0.76 -25.17 -3.82
CA LYS A 178 0.29 -26.17 -3.94
C LYS A 178 0.72 -26.46 -2.51
N ASN A 179 0.35 -27.66 -2.05
CA ASN A 179 1.12 -28.34 -1.02
C ASN A 179 2.55 -28.50 -1.57
N ILE A 180 3.39 -27.46 -1.42
CA ILE A 180 4.83 -27.59 -1.62
C ILE A 180 5.37 -28.10 -0.29
N GLY A 181 5.25 -29.41 -0.10
CA GLY A 181 6.19 -30.11 0.76
C GLY A 181 7.60 -29.77 0.29
N GLY A 182 8.44 -29.26 1.19
CA GLY A 182 9.85 -28.98 0.94
C GLY A 182 10.23 -27.52 0.65
N GLY A 183 9.60 -26.54 1.30
CA GLY A 183 10.09 -25.16 1.25
C GLY A 183 11.50 -25.04 1.87
N ARG A 184 12.45 -24.42 1.14
CA ARG A 184 13.78 -24.06 1.66
C ARG A 184 13.59 -23.32 3.00
N ARG A 185 14.13 -23.87 4.09
CA ARG A 185 14.12 -23.20 5.39
C ARG A 185 14.95 -21.93 5.26
N SER A 186 14.34 -20.77 5.47
CA SER A 186 15.06 -19.50 5.57
C SER A 186 15.11 -19.08 7.02
N HIS A 187 16.23 -18.56 7.48
CA HIS A 187 16.35 -17.95 8.81
C HIS A 187 16.89 -16.51 8.67
N TRP A 188 16.48 -15.68 9.62
CA TRP A 188 17.02 -14.33 9.77
C TRP A 188 18.37 -14.41 10.47
N VAL A 189 19.31 -13.61 9.98
CA VAL A 189 20.60 -13.40 10.62
C VAL A 189 20.68 -11.91 10.93
N VAL A 190 21.07 -11.61 12.17
CA VAL A 190 21.35 -10.27 12.65
C VAL A 190 22.85 -10.19 12.84
N GLU A 191 23.47 -9.21 12.21
CA GLU A 191 24.88 -8.90 12.37
C GLU A 191 24.99 -7.48 12.88
N VAL A 192 25.84 -7.26 13.88
CA VAL A 192 26.04 -5.94 14.47
C VAL A 192 27.45 -5.51 14.09
N ASP A 193 27.57 -4.38 13.40
CA ASP A 193 28.87 -3.79 13.09
C ASP A 193 29.54 -3.36 14.41
N GLU A 194 30.72 -3.92 14.69
CA GLU A 194 31.43 -3.69 15.96
C GLU A 194 31.92 -2.24 16.13
N CYS A 195 32.09 -1.49 15.03
CA CYS A 195 32.61 -0.14 15.04
C CYS A 195 31.49 0.92 15.11
N THR A 196 30.36 0.70 14.43
CA THR A 196 29.25 1.67 14.37
C THR A 196 28.09 1.31 15.30
N GLY A 197 27.96 0.04 15.70
CA GLY A 197 26.81 -0.47 16.42
C GLY A 197 25.55 -0.62 15.54
N GLU A 198 25.68 -0.48 14.22
CA GLU A 198 24.56 -0.64 13.29
C GLU A 198 24.15 -2.12 13.18
N GLU A 199 22.84 -2.38 13.23
CA GLU A 199 22.28 -3.73 13.05
C GLU A 199 21.92 -3.97 11.58
N HIS A 200 22.55 -4.99 10.99
CA HIS A 200 22.26 -5.47 9.64
C HIS A 200 21.42 -6.75 9.72
N LEU A 201 20.22 -6.71 9.13
CA LEU A 201 19.34 -7.88 9.04
C LEU A 201 19.30 -8.43 7.63
N TYR A 202 19.67 -9.71 7.48
CA TYR A 202 19.60 -10.41 6.20
C TYR A 202 18.91 -11.77 6.32
N ARG A 203 18.20 -12.14 5.26
CA ARG A 203 17.46 -13.41 5.17
C ARG A 203 18.25 -14.42 4.35
N VAL A 204 18.74 -15.47 4.99
CA VAL A 204 19.52 -16.52 4.35
C VAL A 204 18.61 -17.71 4.04
N SER A 205 18.77 -18.31 2.86
CA SER A 205 18.08 -19.54 2.48
C SER A 205 19.00 -20.74 2.71
N THR A 206 18.57 -21.72 3.50
CA THR A 206 19.26 -23.02 3.57
C THR A 206 18.80 -23.91 2.41
N SER A 207 19.76 -24.38 1.62
CA SER A 207 19.53 -25.48 0.68
C SER A 207 19.25 -26.75 1.48
N PRO A 208 18.31 -27.62 1.08
CA PRO A 208 18.23 -28.95 1.67
C PRO A 208 19.56 -29.67 1.36
N ASN A 209 20.25 -30.17 2.38
CA ASN A 209 21.40 -31.05 2.18
C ASN A 209 21.00 -32.19 1.25
N THR A 210 21.66 -32.28 0.11
CA THR A 210 21.65 -33.48 -0.72
C THR A 210 22.71 -34.41 -0.13
N ASN A 211 22.26 -35.32 0.74
CA ASN A 211 22.99 -36.55 1.04
C ASN A 211 22.34 -37.68 0.24
#